data_AF-A0A2V6YTJ0-F1
#
_entry.id   AF-A0A2V6YTJ0-F1
#
_cell.length_a   1.000
_cell.length_b   1.000
_cell.length_c   1.000
_cell.angle_alpha   90.00
_cell.angle_beta   90.00
_cell.angle_gamma   90.00
#
_symmetry.space_group_name_H-M   'P 1'
#
loop_
_entity.id
_entity.type
_entity.pdbx_description
1 polymer ?
#
loop_
_entity_poly.entity_id
_entity_poly.type
_entity_poly.pdbx_seq_one_letter_code
_entity_poly.pdbx_strand_id
1 'polypeptide(L)'
;LLHGADMIFITAGLGGGTGTGAAPVVASLAKDLGILTVAVVTKPFAFEGKRRMAQAEAGLEALRGVVDTLITIPNQRLLSVVDRGTPLIEAFRVADAVLQQAVQGISDLILVPGLVNLDFADVRTIMSGMGMAMMGTGTGRGDHRALDAAQKAVASPLLDDTSIQGARGILINFTGGADLSIHEVEEAARVVQEAAHDDANIIFGAVIDPHMSDEVRMTVIATGFADRKETVGIGGKVVDLPRAARASAAGAGSWRRRAGELRADAEEALGDGDLEVPAFLRRQAD
;
A
#
# COMPACT_ATOMS: atom_id res chain seq x y z
N LEU A 1 -22.68 10.61 -6.80
CA LEU A 1 -21.39 11.05 -6.21
C LEU A 1 -20.23 10.86 -7.19
N LEU A 2 -20.08 9.69 -7.82
CA LEU A 2 -18.94 9.40 -8.72
C LEU A 2 -19.12 9.86 -10.18
N HIS A 3 -20.34 10.18 -10.62
CA HIS A 3 -20.58 10.56 -12.02
C HIS A 3 -19.93 11.91 -12.36
N GLY A 4 -19.24 11.94 -13.51
CA GLY A 4 -18.57 13.14 -14.02
C GLY A 4 -17.20 13.44 -13.42
N ALA A 5 -16.67 12.57 -12.56
CA ALA A 5 -15.31 12.69 -12.06
C ALA A 5 -14.31 12.00 -13.01
N ASP A 6 -13.24 12.69 -13.39
CA ASP A 6 -12.13 12.11 -14.16
C ASP A 6 -11.15 11.34 -13.25
N MET A 7 -11.06 11.78 -11.99
CA MET A 7 -10.17 11.24 -10.97
C MET A 7 -10.82 11.31 -9.60
N ILE A 8 -10.54 10.33 -8.74
CA ILE A 8 -10.93 10.37 -7.34
C ILE A 8 -9.77 9.97 -6.42
N PHE A 9 -9.78 10.58 -5.23
CA PHE A 9 -8.93 10.18 -4.11
C PHE A 9 -9.78 9.50 -3.05
N ILE A 10 -9.40 8.29 -2.66
CA ILE A 10 -10.02 7.54 -1.58
C ILE A 10 -9.06 7.54 -0.40
N THR A 11 -9.41 8.24 0.67
CA THR A 11 -8.63 8.24 1.90
C THR A 11 -9.29 7.43 2.99
N ALA A 12 -8.50 6.59 3.68
CA ALA A 12 -8.98 5.76 4.78
C ALA A 12 -7.86 5.36 5.74
N GLY A 13 -8.19 5.35 7.04
CA GLY A 13 -7.39 4.63 8.03
C GLY A 13 -7.72 3.14 8.03
N LEU A 14 -6.74 2.30 7.72
CA LEU A 14 -6.91 0.86 7.70
C LEU A 14 -6.76 0.25 9.11
N GLY A 15 -7.38 -0.91 9.31
CA GLY A 15 -7.44 -1.62 10.59
C GLY A 15 -8.74 -1.39 11.36
N GLY A 16 -9.53 -0.37 10.99
CA GLY A 16 -10.91 -0.22 11.46
C GLY A 16 -11.89 -1.17 10.76
N GLY A 17 -13.19 -1.01 11.03
CA GLY A 17 -14.24 -1.72 10.31
C GLY A 17 -14.61 -1.03 8.98
N THR A 18 -15.03 0.23 9.07
CA THR A 18 -15.61 0.96 7.93
C THR A 18 -14.57 1.29 6.86
N GLY A 19 -13.45 1.91 7.21
CA GLY A 19 -12.41 2.28 6.23
C GLY A 19 -11.87 1.07 5.48
N THR A 20 -11.57 -0.01 6.21
CA THR A 20 -11.03 -1.26 5.66
C THR A 20 -12.04 -2.01 4.78
N GLY A 21 -13.31 -2.04 5.15
CA GLY A 21 -14.34 -2.77 4.39
C GLY A 21 -14.96 -1.97 3.24
N ALA A 22 -15.16 -0.66 3.41
CA ALA A 22 -15.88 0.16 2.45
C ALA A 22 -14.97 0.75 1.36
N ALA A 23 -13.71 1.09 1.68
CA ALA A 23 -12.80 1.69 0.70
C ALA A 23 -12.61 0.82 -0.57
N PRO A 24 -12.41 -0.51 -0.49
CA PRO A 24 -12.33 -1.35 -1.69
C PRO A 24 -13.61 -1.34 -2.53
N VAL A 25 -14.79 -1.26 -1.89
CA VAL A 25 -16.07 -1.24 -2.59
C VAL A 25 -16.21 0.06 -3.39
N VAL A 26 -15.91 1.20 -2.77
CA VAL A 26 -15.96 2.50 -3.45
C VAL A 26 -14.93 2.56 -4.58
N ALA A 27 -13.72 2.04 -4.35
CA ALA A 27 -12.67 1.98 -5.35
C ALA A 27 -13.07 1.14 -6.57
N SER A 28 -13.64 -0.04 -6.36
CA SER A 28 -14.13 -0.91 -7.44
C SER A 28 -15.17 -0.19 -8.29
N LEU A 29 -16.16 0.45 -7.65
CA LEU A 29 -17.21 1.18 -8.37
C LEU A 29 -16.65 2.34 -9.20
N ALA A 30 -15.64 3.05 -8.70
CA ALA A 30 -15.00 4.13 -9.45
C ALA A 30 -14.19 3.61 -10.65
N LYS A 31 -13.44 2.52 -10.45
CA LYS A 31 -12.68 1.87 -11.51
C LYS A 31 -13.58 1.32 -12.62
N ASP A 32 -14.72 0.73 -12.26
CA ASP A 32 -15.73 0.25 -13.21
C ASP A 32 -16.33 1.40 -14.06
N LEU A 33 -16.34 2.62 -13.53
CA LEU A 33 -16.75 3.84 -14.24
C LEU A 33 -15.62 4.45 -15.09
N GLY A 34 -14.42 3.85 -15.11
CA GLY A 34 -13.26 4.33 -15.87
C GLY A 34 -12.53 5.53 -15.24
N ILE A 35 -12.84 5.84 -13.97
CA ILE A 35 -12.30 6.97 -13.23
C ILE A 35 -10.91 6.60 -12.69
N LEU A 36 -9.91 7.49 -12.87
CA LEU A 36 -8.58 7.27 -12.29
C LEU A 36 -8.69 7.24 -10.76
N THR A 37 -8.46 6.06 -10.17
CA THR A 37 -8.75 5.80 -8.77
C THR A 37 -7.47 5.68 -7.96
N VAL A 38 -7.18 6.69 -7.14
CA VAL A 38 -6.02 6.72 -6.26
C VAL A 38 -6.46 6.55 -4.81
N ALA A 39 -5.93 5.54 -4.13
CA ALA A 39 -6.17 5.35 -2.71
C ALA A 39 -4.97 5.83 -1.89
N VAL A 40 -5.22 6.66 -0.87
CA VAL A 40 -4.21 7.14 0.07
C VAL A 40 -4.60 6.69 1.47
N VAL A 41 -3.92 5.66 1.98
CA VAL A 41 -4.35 4.95 3.19
C VAL A 41 -3.29 4.90 4.26
N THR A 42 -3.71 4.93 5.53
CA THR A 42 -2.78 4.77 6.66
C THR A 42 -2.83 3.35 7.24
N LYS A 43 -1.65 2.82 7.60
CA LYS A 43 -1.54 1.62 8.44
C LYS A 43 -1.52 2.04 9.92
N PRO A 44 -2.14 1.28 10.82
CA PRO A 44 -2.22 1.61 12.24
C PRO A 44 -0.82 1.61 12.89
N PHE A 45 -0.68 2.28 14.03
CA PHE A 45 0.51 2.18 14.85
C PHE A 45 0.64 0.77 15.45
N ALA A 46 1.87 0.33 15.73
CA ALA A 46 2.11 -0.98 16.34
C ALA A 46 1.42 -1.14 17.71
N PHE A 47 1.30 -0.04 18.48
CA PHE A 47 0.65 -0.04 19.79
C PHE A 47 -0.87 -0.27 19.73
N GLU A 48 -1.52 -0.04 18.59
CA GLU A 48 -2.97 -0.25 18.45
C GLU A 48 -3.33 -1.75 18.38
N GLY A 49 -2.32 -2.62 18.27
CA GLY A 49 -2.46 -4.05 18.43
C GLY A 49 -2.42 -4.85 17.12
N LYS A 50 -1.96 -6.11 17.23
CA LYS A 50 -1.75 -7.01 16.09
C LYS A 50 -3.02 -7.28 15.27
N ARG A 51 -4.18 -7.33 15.92
CA ARG A 51 -5.47 -7.54 15.23
C ARG A 51 -5.78 -6.40 14.26
N ARG A 52 -5.57 -5.16 14.67
CA ARG A 52 -5.79 -3.97 13.85
C ARG A 52 -4.82 -3.95 12.66
N MET A 53 -3.56 -4.32 12.88
CA MET A 53 -2.57 -4.46 11.80
C MET A 53 -2.98 -5.55 10.80
N ALA A 54 -3.39 -6.74 11.26
CA ALA A 54 -3.83 -7.81 10.37
C ALA A 54 -5.06 -7.43 9.52
N GLN A 55 -6.01 -6.70 10.10
CA GLN A 55 -7.14 -6.13 9.36
C GLN A 55 -6.67 -5.10 8.33
N ALA A 56 -5.66 -4.30 8.65
CA ALA A 56 -5.12 -3.32 7.73
C ALA A 56 -4.45 -3.97 6.51
N GLU A 57 -3.64 -5.01 6.70
CA GLU A 57 -3.03 -5.75 5.60
C GLU A 57 -4.08 -6.42 4.70
N ALA A 58 -5.13 -6.99 5.29
CA ALA A 58 -6.24 -7.57 4.51
C ALA A 58 -6.97 -6.52 3.66
N GLY A 59 -7.23 -5.32 4.22
CA GLY A 59 -7.82 -4.22 3.46
C GLY A 59 -6.91 -3.66 2.38
N LEU A 60 -5.60 -3.61 2.65
CA LEU A 60 -4.60 -3.18 1.68
C LEU A 60 -4.57 -4.11 0.46
N GLU A 61 -4.60 -5.43 0.69
CA GLU A 61 -4.63 -6.41 -0.39
C GLU A 61 -5.91 -6.30 -1.20
N ALA A 62 -7.06 -6.12 -0.54
CA ALA A 62 -8.33 -5.89 -1.22
C ALA A 62 -8.31 -4.62 -2.09
N LEU A 63 -7.69 -3.54 -1.60
CA LEU A 63 -7.52 -2.29 -2.35
C LEU A 63 -6.61 -2.45 -3.57
N ARG A 64 -5.50 -3.18 -3.43
CA ARG A 64 -4.49 -3.34 -4.49
C ARG A 64 -5.09 -3.83 -5.81
N GLY A 65 -6.08 -4.72 -5.76
CA GLY A 65 -6.76 -5.22 -6.97
C GLY A 65 -7.73 -4.24 -7.62
N VAL A 66 -8.25 -3.25 -6.88
CA VAL A 66 -9.39 -2.43 -7.29
C VAL A 66 -9.06 -0.95 -7.46
N VAL A 67 -7.82 -0.53 -7.22
CA VAL A 67 -7.34 0.84 -7.48
C VAL A 67 -6.37 0.86 -8.66
N ASP A 68 -6.03 2.06 -9.14
CA ASP A 68 -4.95 2.27 -10.11
C ASP A 68 -3.62 2.50 -9.41
N THR A 69 -3.64 3.31 -8.35
CA THR A 69 -2.49 3.59 -7.49
C THR A 69 -2.88 3.52 -6.01
N LEU A 70 -2.05 2.88 -5.19
CA LEU A 70 -2.22 2.70 -3.76
C LEU A 70 -1.04 3.30 -2.99
N ILE A 71 -1.23 4.48 -2.43
CA ILE A 71 -0.26 5.16 -1.57
C ILE A 71 -0.49 4.69 -0.14
N THR A 72 0.53 4.07 0.45
CA THR A 72 0.46 3.55 1.82
C THR A 72 1.32 4.39 2.75
N ILE A 73 0.72 4.92 3.81
CA ILE A 73 1.40 5.70 4.85
C ILE A 73 1.47 4.85 6.12
N PRO A 74 2.63 4.29 6.46
CA PRO A 74 2.80 3.57 7.71
C PRO A 74 2.88 4.54 8.89
N ASN A 75 1.84 4.60 9.75
CA ASN A 75 1.83 5.51 10.90
C ASN A 75 3.04 5.28 11.83
N GLN A 76 3.57 4.06 11.87
CA GLN A 76 4.78 3.73 12.62
C GLN A 76 6.00 4.58 12.19
N ARG A 77 6.12 4.96 10.91
CA ARG A 77 7.19 5.83 10.40
C ARG A 77 7.00 7.29 10.81
N LEU A 78 5.77 7.71 11.13
CA LEU A 78 5.53 9.07 11.65
C LEU A 78 6.19 9.27 13.02
N LEU A 79 6.38 8.20 13.79
CA LEU A 79 7.07 8.24 15.09
C LEU A 79 8.55 8.63 14.99
N SER A 80 9.19 8.50 13.82
CA SER A 80 10.57 9.01 13.65
C SER A 80 10.62 10.51 13.41
N VAL A 81 9.48 11.14 13.11
CA VAL A 81 9.36 12.57 12.79
C VAL A 81 8.83 13.37 13.98
N VAL A 82 8.17 12.72 14.94
CA VAL A 82 7.65 13.37 16.16
C VAL A 82 8.55 13.17 17.38
N ASP A 83 8.56 14.16 18.26
CA ASP A 83 9.31 14.09 19.51
C ASP A 83 8.73 13.06 20.47
N ARG A 84 9.57 12.49 21.35
CA ARG A 84 9.14 11.48 22.33
C ARG A 84 8.07 11.98 23.31
N GLY A 85 7.95 13.29 23.48
CA GLY A 85 6.95 13.93 24.35
C GLY A 85 5.64 14.27 23.64
N THR A 86 5.53 14.04 22.34
CA THR A 86 4.35 14.42 21.54
C THR A 86 3.10 13.67 22.03
N PRO A 87 2.01 14.39 22.41
CA PRO A 87 0.74 13.78 22.77
C PRO A 87 0.13 12.96 21.64
N LEU A 88 -0.67 11.94 22.00
CA LEU A 88 -1.32 11.04 21.03
C LEU A 88 -2.16 11.78 19.98
N ILE A 89 -2.92 12.81 20.39
CA ILE A 89 -3.76 13.61 19.48
C ILE A 89 -2.89 14.32 18.44
N GLU A 90 -1.73 14.81 18.84
CA GLU A 90 -0.81 15.51 17.95
C GLU A 90 -0.14 14.53 16.98
N ALA A 91 0.20 13.31 17.42
CA ALA A 91 0.70 12.26 16.53
C ALA A 91 -0.31 11.88 15.43
N PHE A 92 -1.61 11.84 15.72
CA PHE A 92 -2.65 11.62 14.70
C PHE A 92 -2.77 12.81 13.73
N ARG A 93 -2.61 14.05 14.22
CA ARG A 93 -2.59 15.23 13.33
C ARG A 93 -1.44 15.19 12.34
N VAL A 94 -0.30 14.61 12.70
CA VAL A 94 0.80 14.40 11.75
C VAL A 94 0.40 13.42 10.65
N ALA A 95 -0.33 12.36 10.98
CA ALA A 95 -0.86 11.43 9.97
C ALA A 95 -1.84 12.12 9.02
N ASP A 96 -2.73 12.94 9.55
CA ASP A 96 -3.69 13.71 8.75
C ASP A 96 -2.98 14.73 7.86
N ALA A 97 -1.94 15.40 8.36
CA ALA A 97 -1.13 16.34 7.59
C ALA A 97 -0.43 15.63 6.41
N VAL A 98 0.13 14.45 6.63
CA VAL A 98 0.76 13.64 5.57
C VAL A 98 -0.27 13.17 4.54
N LEU A 99 -1.47 12.74 4.97
CA LEU A 99 -2.56 12.40 4.08
C LEU A 99 -2.98 13.58 3.20
N GLN A 100 -3.14 14.75 3.82
CA GLN A 100 -3.46 15.99 3.12
C GLN A 100 -2.37 16.33 2.10
N GLN A 101 -1.10 16.26 2.49
CA GLN A 101 0.04 16.53 1.62
C GLN A 101 0.09 15.58 0.42
N ALA A 102 -0.27 14.31 0.59
CA ALA A 102 -0.31 13.35 -0.50
C ALA A 102 -1.38 13.67 -1.55
N VAL A 103 -2.59 13.99 -1.09
CA VAL A 103 -3.68 14.38 -1.99
C VAL A 103 -3.35 15.71 -2.66
N GLN A 104 -2.92 16.69 -1.87
CA GLN A 104 -2.57 18.03 -2.35
C GLN A 104 -1.43 17.98 -3.38
N GLY A 105 -0.38 17.20 -3.10
CA GLY A 105 0.79 17.10 -3.98
C GLY A 105 0.46 16.64 -5.39
N ILE A 106 -0.57 15.81 -5.55
CA ILE A 106 -1.06 15.33 -6.86
C ILE A 106 -2.11 16.29 -7.44
N SER A 107 -3.05 16.77 -6.62
CA SER A 107 -4.12 17.64 -7.12
C SER A 107 -3.59 18.98 -7.60
N ASP A 108 -2.57 19.53 -6.93
CA ASP A 108 -2.03 20.84 -7.26
C ASP A 108 -1.33 20.84 -8.62
N LEU A 109 -0.77 19.70 -9.04
CA LEU A 109 -0.18 19.54 -10.37
C LEU A 109 -1.18 19.65 -11.53
N ILE A 110 -2.45 19.34 -11.25
CA ILE A 110 -3.52 19.30 -12.26
C ILE A 110 -4.32 20.61 -12.21
N LEU A 111 -4.63 21.08 -11.00
CA LEU A 111 -5.62 22.14 -10.77
C LEU A 111 -4.98 23.52 -10.64
N VAL A 112 -3.75 23.62 -10.15
CA VAL A 112 -3.10 24.90 -9.93
C VAL A 112 -2.24 25.24 -11.15
N PRO A 113 -2.48 26.39 -11.81
CA PRO A 113 -1.60 26.86 -12.87
C PRO A 113 -0.17 27.04 -12.35
N GLY A 114 0.73 26.18 -12.82
CA GLY A 114 2.16 26.21 -12.53
C GLY A 114 2.99 26.86 -13.63
N LEU A 115 4.28 27.06 -13.35
CA LEU A 115 5.29 27.43 -14.36
C LEU A 115 5.46 26.31 -15.40
N VAL A 116 5.37 25.07 -14.92
CA VAL A 116 5.34 23.86 -15.75
C VAL A 116 4.04 23.14 -15.42
N ASN A 117 3.03 23.37 -16.26
CA ASN A 117 1.76 22.67 -16.15
C ASN A 117 1.92 21.26 -16.71
N LEU A 118 1.53 20.29 -15.90
CA LEU A 118 1.27 18.93 -16.36
C LEU A 118 -0.19 18.83 -16.74
N ASP A 119 -0.48 18.06 -17.79
CA ASP A 119 -1.87 17.77 -18.11
C ASP A 119 -2.36 16.51 -17.35
N PHE A 120 -3.67 16.30 -17.37
CA PHE A 120 -4.25 15.13 -16.72
C PHE A 120 -3.82 13.82 -17.40
N ALA A 121 -3.50 13.83 -18.70
CA ALA A 121 -3.10 12.63 -19.43
C ALA A 121 -1.71 12.14 -19.00
N ASP A 122 -0.80 13.07 -18.70
CA ASP A 122 0.52 12.82 -18.13
C ASP A 122 0.40 12.12 -16.76
N VAL A 123 -0.41 12.68 -15.86
CA VAL A 123 -0.67 12.08 -14.54
C VAL A 123 -1.33 10.71 -14.67
N ARG A 124 -2.33 10.59 -15.55
CA ARG A 124 -3.00 9.32 -15.82
C ARG A 124 -2.03 8.26 -16.35
N THR A 125 -1.06 8.64 -17.18
CA THR A 125 -0.07 7.71 -17.75
C THR A 125 0.85 7.14 -16.67
N ILE A 126 1.27 7.95 -15.70
CA ILE A 126 2.10 7.48 -14.59
C ILE A 126 1.30 6.76 -13.51
N MET A 127 0.05 7.13 -13.24
CA MET A 127 -0.69 6.56 -12.10
C MET A 127 -1.64 5.41 -12.47
N SER A 128 -1.95 5.22 -13.75
CA SER A 128 -2.89 4.17 -14.19
C SER A 128 -2.25 2.78 -14.07
N GLY A 129 -2.82 1.92 -13.21
CA GLY A 129 -2.42 0.51 -13.09
C GLY A 129 -1.02 0.27 -12.54
N MET A 130 -0.43 1.23 -11.83
CA MET A 130 0.91 1.08 -11.23
C MET A 130 0.92 0.33 -9.90
N GLY A 131 -0.25 0.15 -9.26
CA GLY A 131 -0.35 -0.58 -8.00
C GLY A 131 0.26 0.22 -6.85
N MET A 132 1.24 -0.35 -6.16
CA MET A 132 1.81 0.27 -4.95
C MET A 132 2.60 1.54 -5.27
N ALA A 133 2.42 2.55 -4.44
CA ALA A 133 3.12 3.82 -4.51
C ALA A 133 3.59 4.28 -3.13
N MET A 134 4.65 5.08 -3.14
CA MET A 134 5.24 5.68 -1.95
C MET A 134 5.44 7.17 -2.17
N MET A 135 5.36 7.95 -1.09
CA MET A 135 5.50 9.39 -1.12
C MET A 135 6.61 9.84 -0.18
N GLY A 136 7.45 10.75 -0.68
CA GLY A 136 8.39 11.52 0.12
C GLY A 136 8.14 13.01 -0.03
N THR A 137 8.25 13.75 1.07
CA THR A 137 8.11 15.22 1.07
C THR A 137 9.31 15.85 1.75
N GLY A 138 9.80 16.96 1.20
CA GLY A 138 10.90 17.72 1.78
C GLY A 138 10.68 19.23 1.63
N THR A 139 11.24 20.00 2.55
CA THR A 139 11.23 21.46 2.50
C THR A 139 12.64 22.00 2.67
N GLY A 140 13.00 23.03 1.92
CA GLY A 140 14.27 23.73 2.05
C GLY A 140 14.07 25.24 2.03
N ARG A 141 15.08 25.96 2.55
CA ARG A 141 15.11 27.43 2.65
C ARG A 141 16.51 27.96 2.36
N GLY A 142 16.62 29.20 1.90
CA GLY A 142 17.89 29.84 1.55
C GLY A 142 18.45 29.39 0.19
N ASP A 143 19.75 29.60 -0.01
CA ASP A 143 20.40 29.52 -1.33
C ASP A 143 20.35 28.13 -2.00
N HIS A 144 20.29 27.05 -1.21
CA HIS A 144 20.22 25.66 -1.71
C HIS A 144 18.87 24.99 -1.40
N ARG A 145 17.80 25.78 -1.24
CA ARG A 145 16.48 25.31 -0.81
C ARG A 145 15.90 24.16 -1.65
N ALA A 146 16.04 24.18 -2.97
CA ALA A 146 15.49 23.10 -3.80
C ALA A 146 16.29 21.79 -3.64
N LEU A 147 17.61 21.87 -3.58
CA LEU A 147 18.48 20.73 -3.33
C LEU A 147 18.22 20.11 -1.95
N ASP A 148 18.13 20.96 -0.91
CA ASP A 148 17.80 20.53 0.45
C ASP A 148 16.43 19.86 0.53
N ALA A 149 15.43 20.42 -0.18
CA ALA A 149 14.10 19.84 -0.28
C ALA A 149 14.15 18.46 -0.97
N ALA A 150 14.93 18.30 -2.05
CA ALA A 150 15.10 17.02 -2.73
C ALA A 150 15.75 15.96 -1.84
N GLN A 151 16.84 16.31 -1.16
CA GLN A 151 17.52 15.39 -0.25
C GLN A 151 16.60 14.93 0.87
N LYS A 152 15.81 15.83 1.46
CA LYS A 152 14.83 15.48 2.50
C LYS A 152 13.67 14.65 1.96
N ALA A 153 13.22 14.92 0.73
CA ALA A 153 12.14 14.17 0.10
C ALA A 153 12.59 12.73 -0.18
N VAL A 154 13.78 12.52 -0.73
CA VAL A 154 14.35 11.18 -1.01
C VAL A 154 14.71 10.43 0.27
N ALA A 155 15.16 11.14 1.31
CA ALA A 155 15.44 10.56 2.63
C ALA A 155 14.20 10.48 3.54
N SER A 156 12.99 10.72 3.02
CA SER A 156 11.78 10.76 3.82
C SER A 156 11.49 9.39 4.44
N PRO A 157 11.15 9.30 5.75
CA PRO A 157 10.82 8.04 6.41
C PRO A 157 9.60 7.31 5.83
N LEU A 158 8.83 7.99 4.98
CA LEU A 158 7.65 7.45 4.30
C LEU A 158 7.99 6.73 2.99
N LEU A 159 9.20 6.93 2.46
CA LEU A 159 9.78 6.09 1.42
C LEU A 159 10.43 4.88 2.12
N ASP A 160 9.98 3.68 1.79
CA ASP A 160 10.42 2.46 2.46
C ASP A 160 11.89 2.15 2.17
N ASP A 161 12.49 1.26 2.98
CA ASP A 161 13.90 0.83 2.87
C ASP A 161 14.23 0.16 1.51
N THR A 162 13.22 -0.12 0.69
CA THR A 162 13.36 -0.46 -0.73
C THR A 162 13.43 0.84 -1.52
N SER A 163 14.64 1.34 -1.67
CA SER A 163 15.02 2.55 -2.41
C SER A 163 14.10 2.89 -3.60
N ILE A 164 13.91 4.20 -3.83
CA ILE A 164 13.27 4.77 -5.02
C ILE A 164 13.82 4.21 -6.36
N GLN A 165 14.98 3.54 -6.31
CA GLN A 165 15.60 2.76 -7.40
C GLN A 165 14.68 1.72 -8.04
N GLY A 166 13.66 1.24 -7.33
CA GLY A 166 12.71 0.25 -7.88
C GLY A 166 11.54 0.84 -8.65
N ALA A 167 11.36 2.17 -8.63
CA ALA A 167 10.19 2.83 -9.20
C ALA A 167 10.32 2.99 -10.71
N ARG A 168 9.23 2.68 -11.44
CA ARG A 168 9.13 2.82 -12.90
C ARG A 168 8.45 4.11 -13.33
N GLY A 169 7.64 4.69 -12.46
CA GLY A 169 7.00 5.99 -12.67
C GLY A 169 7.26 6.88 -11.47
N ILE A 170 7.80 8.07 -11.70
CA ILE A 170 8.07 9.04 -10.64
C ILE A 170 7.41 10.36 -11.02
N LEU A 171 6.64 10.90 -10.09
CA LEU A 171 6.04 12.21 -10.19
C LEU A 171 6.73 13.12 -9.16
N ILE A 172 7.25 14.24 -9.65
CA ILE A 172 7.93 15.25 -8.84
C ILE A 172 7.14 16.55 -8.93
N ASN A 173 6.76 17.10 -7.78
CA ASN A 173 6.12 18.40 -7.68
C ASN A 173 6.98 19.35 -6.84
N PHE A 174 7.28 20.52 -7.41
CA PHE A 174 7.87 21.64 -6.69
C PHE A 174 6.82 22.70 -6.40
N THR A 175 6.77 23.17 -5.16
CA THR A 175 5.95 24.32 -4.76
C THR A 175 6.87 25.37 -4.14
N GLY A 176 6.89 26.56 -4.71
CA GLY A 176 7.73 27.66 -4.23
C GLY A 176 7.17 29.03 -4.61
N GLY A 177 7.86 30.08 -4.19
CA GLY A 177 7.52 31.45 -4.56
C GLY A 177 7.81 31.76 -6.04
N ALA A 178 7.42 32.95 -6.49
CA ALA A 178 7.68 33.42 -7.86
C ALA A 178 9.20 33.56 -8.19
N ASP A 179 10.05 33.45 -7.18
CA ASP A 179 11.50 33.44 -7.24
C ASP A 179 12.11 32.04 -7.46
N LEU A 180 11.29 30.99 -7.59
CA LEU A 180 11.75 29.64 -7.93
C LEU A 180 12.38 29.61 -9.33
N SER A 181 13.68 29.32 -9.41
CA SER A 181 14.42 29.29 -10.66
C SER A 181 14.46 27.89 -11.30
N ILE A 182 14.65 27.85 -12.62
CA ILE A 182 14.80 26.58 -13.34
C ILE A 182 16.07 25.81 -12.95
N HIS A 183 17.15 26.52 -12.59
CA HIS A 183 18.41 25.89 -12.17
C HIS A 183 18.27 25.16 -10.83
N GLU A 184 17.53 25.74 -9.89
CA GLU A 184 17.21 25.08 -8.62
C GLU A 184 16.40 23.80 -8.84
N VAL A 185 15.41 23.84 -9.73
CA VAL A 185 14.57 22.69 -10.08
C VAL A 185 15.38 21.60 -10.79
N GLU A 186 16.27 21.98 -11.73
CA GLU A 186 17.16 21.05 -12.44
C GLU A 186 18.08 20.30 -11.46
N GLU A 187 18.73 21.03 -10.56
CA GLU A 187 19.65 20.44 -9.58
C GLU A 187 18.93 19.46 -8.64
N ALA A 188 17.74 19.83 -8.17
CA ALA A 188 16.90 19.00 -7.32
C ALA A 188 16.38 17.75 -8.06
N ALA A 189 15.96 17.89 -9.33
CA ALA A 189 15.50 16.78 -10.14
C ALA A 189 16.60 15.74 -10.39
N ARG A 190 17.86 16.18 -10.54
CA ARG A 190 19.00 15.28 -10.74
C ARG A 190 19.20 14.33 -9.55
N VAL A 191 19.01 14.81 -8.33
CA VAL A 191 19.09 13.97 -7.11
C VAL A 191 18.09 12.82 -7.15
N VAL A 192 16.86 13.08 -7.62
CA VAL A 192 15.84 12.03 -7.74
C VAL A 192 16.16 11.08 -8.88
N GLN A 193 16.63 11.59 -10.02
CA GLN A 193 17.05 10.78 -11.17
C GLN A 193 18.18 9.82 -10.79
N GLU A 194 19.22 10.31 -10.10
CA GLU A 194 20.35 9.49 -9.62
C GLU A 194 19.93 8.41 -8.63
N ALA A 195 18.82 8.62 -7.91
CA ALA A 195 18.27 7.66 -6.97
C ALA A 195 17.27 6.68 -7.60
N ALA A 196 16.74 6.98 -8.80
CA ALA A 196 15.70 6.21 -9.49
C ALA A 196 16.27 5.08 -10.37
N HIS A 197 15.39 4.31 -11.00
CA HIS A 197 15.77 3.36 -12.05
C HIS A 197 16.14 4.11 -13.35
N ASP A 198 17.14 3.63 -14.11
CA ASP A 198 17.57 4.26 -15.37
C ASP A 198 16.42 4.40 -16.40
N ASP A 199 15.52 3.41 -16.43
CA ASP A 199 14.33 3.40 -17.29
C ASP A 199 13.07 4.01 -16.63
N ALA A 200 13.21 4.75 -15.52
CA ALA A 200 12.05 5.36 -14.87
C ALA A 200 11.46 6.49 -15.73
N ASN A 201 10.15 6.48 -15.93
CA ASN A 201 9.44 7.62 -16.49
C ASN A 201 9.27 8.68 -15.41
N ILE A 202 9.90 9.84 -15.58
CA ILE A 202 9.90 10.92 -14.60
C ILE A 202 9.12 12.12 -15.15
N ILE A 203 8.08 12.49 -14.43
CA ILE A 203 7.26 13.67 -14.72
C ILE A 203 7.52 14.72 -13.65
N PHE A 204 7.76 15.95 -14.09
CA PHE A 204 8.05 17.08 -13.22
C PHE A 204 6.98 18.16 -13.39
N GLY A 205 6.51 18.71 -12.28
CA GLY A 205 5.66 19.89 -12.24
C GLY A 205 6.17 20.91 -11.24
N ALA A 206 5.86 22.17 -11.50
CA ALA A 206 6.27 23.29 -10.66
C ALA A 206 5.12 24.27 -10.49
N VAL A 207 4.67 24.42 -9.26
CA VAL A 207 3.57 25.29 -8.84
C VAL A 207 4.13 26.52 -8.13
N ILE A 208 3.62 27.70 -8.49
CA ILE A 208 3.96 28.95 -7.82
C ILE A 208 2.90 29.26 -6.76
N ASP A 209 3.33 29.28 -5.49
CA ASP A 209 2.53 29.74 -4.37
C ASP A 209 3.01 31.15 -3.94
N PRO A 210 2.23 32.22 -4.18
CA PRO A 210 2.58 33.59 -3.79
C PRO A 210 2.75 33.79 -2.27
N HIS A 211 2.24 32.87 -1.45
CA HIS A 211 2.36 32.93 0.00
C HIS A 211 3.69 32.32 0.50
N MET A 212 4.41 31.60 -0.36
CA MET A 212 5.73 31.07 -0.05
C MET A 212 6.80 32.10 -0.41
N SER A 213 7.66 32.43 0.56
CA SER A 213 8.83 33.30 0.38
C SER A 213 10.04 32.59 0.94
N ASP A 214 11.10 32.51 0.14
CA ASP A 214 12.36 31.86 0.52
C ASP A 214 12.22 30.39 0.99
N GLU A 215 11.18 29.70 0.53
CA GLU A 215 10.92 28.30 0.86
C GLU A 215 10.52 27.55 -0.40
N VAL A 216 11.06 26.35 -0.55
CA VAL A 216 10.66 25.39 -1.58
C VAL A 216 10.23 24.10 -0.90
N ARG A 217 9.04 23.62 -1.28
CA ARG A 217 8.54 22.30 -0.92
C ARG A 217 8.62 21.41 -2.14
N MET A 218 9.13 20.20 -1.95
CA MET A 218 9.20 19.17 -2.96
C MET A 218 8.43 17.94 -2.49
N THR A 219 7.58 17.42 -3.37
CA THR A 219 6.86 16.15 -3.17
C THR A 219 7.28 15.19 -4.26
N VAL A 220 7.69 13.99 -3.88
CA VAL A 220 8.06 12.91 -4.79
C VAL A 220 7.11 11.75 -4.57
N ILE A 221 6.49 11.27 -5.64
CA ILE A 221 5.62 10.11 -5.63
C ILE A 221 6.22 9.07 -6.56
N ALA A 222 6.66 7.98 -5.97
CA ALA A 222 7.26 6.87 -6.68
C ALA A 222 6.20 5.75 -6.83
N THR A 223 6.07 5.23 -8.05
CA THR A 223 5.04 4.26 -8.45
C THR A 223 5.65 3.15 -9.30
N GLY A 224 4.91 2.05 -9.46
CA GLY A 224 5.32 0.97 -10.37
C GLY A 224 6.50 0.17 -9.83
N PHE A 225 6.61 0.06 -8.49
CA PHE A 225 7.55 -0.85 -7.87
C PHE A 225 7.23 -2.27 -8.35
N ALA A 226 8.24 -2.97 -8.86
CA ALA A 226 8.07 -4.36 -9.24
C ALA A 226 7.53 -5.12 -8.02
N ASP A 227 6.39 -5.81 -8.19
CA ASP A 227 5.94 -6.79 -7.22
C ASP A 227 7.09 -7.78 -7.03
N ARG A 228 7.88 -7.61 -5.96
CA ARG A 228 8.49 -8.74 -5.31
C ARG A 228 7.31 -9.55 -4.79
N LYS A 229 6.71 -10.35 -5.68
CA LYS A 229 6.43 -11.72 -5.29
C LYS A 229 7.75 -12.16 -4.68
N GLU A 230 7.78 -12.24 -3.35
CA GLU A 230 8.63 -13.20 -2.70
C GLU A 230 8.30 -14.52 -3.40
N THR A 231 9.05 -14.83 -4.46
CA THR A 231 9.38 -16.18 -4.77
C THR A 231 10.13 -16.62 -3.53
N VAL A 232 9.38 -17.01 -2.49
CA VAL A 232 9.80 -18.05 -1.59
C VAL A 232 10.13 -19.18 -2.54
N GLY A 233 11.39 -19.22 -2.96
CA GLY A 233 11.93 -20.33 -3.68
C GLY A 233 11.68 -21.48 -2.74
N ILE A 234 10.66 -22.27 -3.05
CA ILE A 234 10.55 -23.62 -2.54
C ILE A 234 11.73 -24.34 -3.20
N GLY A 235 12.93 -24.07 -2.70
CA GLY A 235 14.10 -24.90 -2.82
C GLY A 235 13.90 -26.13 -1.97
N GLY A 236 12.76 -26.81 -2.16
CA GLY A 236 12.60 -28.18 -1.75
C GLY A 236 13.56 -28.97 -2.63
N LYS A 237 14.71 -29.34 -2.07
CA LYS A 237 15.51 -30.43 -2.63
C LYS A 237 14.55 -31.58 -2.85
N VAL A 238 14.27 -31.88 -4.12
CA VAL A 238 13.57 -33.09 -4.51
C VAL A 238 14.49 -34.23 -4.11
N VAL A 239 14.23 -34.85 -2.96
CA VAL A 239 14.93 -36.05 -2.54
C VAL A 239 14.31 -37.19 -3.33
N ASP A 240 15.07 -37.67 -4.32
CA ASP A 240 14.69 -38.78 -5.18
C ASP A 240 14.61 -40.07 -4.33
N LEU A 241 13.40 -40.52 -4.02
CA LEU A 241 13.18 -41.78 -3.32
C LEU A 241 13.32 -42.94 -4.32
N PRO A 242 14.08 -44.02 -4.02
CA PRO A 242 14.27 -45.12 -4.94
C PRO A 242 12.95 -45.82 -5.25
N ARG A 243 12.63 -45.91 -6.54
CA ARG A 243 11.48 -46.66 -7.05
C ARG A 243 11.64 -48.15 -6.72
N ALA A 244 10.94 -48.63 -5.71
CA ALA A 244 10.81 -50.06 -5.43
C ALA A 244 9.99 -50.75 -6.53
N ALA A 245 10.50 -51.89 -6.99
CA ALA A 245 9.94 -52.68 -8.07
C ALA A 245 8.51 -53.17 -7.76
N ARG A 246 7.64 -53.09 -8.77
CA ARG A 246 6.30 -53.68 -8.76
C ARG A 246 6.39 -55.20 -8.60
N ALA A 247 5.91 -55.73 -7.47
CA ALA A 247 5.54 -57.13 -7.34
C ALA A 247 4.05 -57.33 -7.72
N SER A 248 3.77 -58.40 -8.45
CA SER A 248 2.47 -58.68 -9.08
C SER A 248 1.35 -58.98 -8.09
N ALA A 249 0.14 -58.62 -8.51
CA ALA A 249 -1.12 -58.88 -7.82
C ALA A 249 -1.44 -60.38 -7.67
N ALA A 250 -1.69 -60.81 -6.43
CA ALA A 250 -2.59 -61.92 -6.10
C ALA A 250 -3.14 -61.68 -4.68
N GLY A 251 -4.47 -61.55 -4.55
CA GLY A 251 -5.15 -61.56 -3.25
C GLY A 251 -5.97 -60.32 -2.86
N ALA A 252 -6.88 -59.86 -3.72
CA ALA A 252 -7.88 -58.85 -3.35
C ALA A 252 -9.25 -59.50 -3.10
N GLY A 253 -9.48 -60.01 -1.88
CA GLY A 253 -10.76 -60.64 -1.49
C GLY A 253 -11.24 -60.41 -0.06
N SER A 254 -10.47 -59.76 0.82
CA SER A 254 -10.78 -59.73 2.26
C SER A 254 -11.18 -58.35 2.83
N TRP A 255 -10.84 -57.24 2.15
CA TRP A 255 -10.95 -55.90 2.75
C TRP A 255 -12.34 -55.23 2.64
N ARG A 256 -13.26 -55.75 1.81
CA ARG A 256 -14.58 -55.13 1.61
C ARG A 256 -15.64 -55.45 2.68
N ARG A 257 -15.44 -56.46 3.54
CA ARG A 257 -16.44 -56.82 4.56
C ARG A 257 -16.36 -55.97 5.84
N ARG A 258 -15.18 -55.45 6.21
CA ARG A 258 -15.00 -54.70 7.47
C ARG A 258 -15.49 -53.25 7.47
N ALA A 259 -15.69 -52.64 6.31
CA ALA A 259 -16.15 -51.25 6.22
C ALA A 259 -17.67 -51.10 6.35
N GLY A 260 -18.44 -52.20 6.24
CA GLY A 260 -19.89 -52.20 6.38
C GLY A 260 -20.36 -52.24 7.84
N GLU A 261 -19.67 -53.01 8.69
CA GLU A 261 -20.04 -53.20 10.10
C GLU A 261 -19.76 -51.95 10.95
N LEU A 262 -18.68 -51.20 10.67
CA LEU A 262 -18.33 -49.97 11.40
C LEU A 262 -19.26 -48.77 11.14
N ARG A 263 -20.12 -48.84 10.10
CA ARG A 263 -21.09 -47.78 9.80
C ARG A 263 -22.44 -47.99 10.49
N ALA A 264 -22.83 -49.22 10.74
CA ALA A 264 -24.10 -49.53 11.39
C ALA A 264 -24.07 -49.15 12.89
N ASP A 265 -22.94 -49.40 13.58
CA ASP A 265 -22.80 -49.09 15.01
C ASP A 265 -22.72 -47.58 15.31
N ALA A 266 -22.45 -46.73 14.31
CA ALA A 266 -22.30 -45.29 14.50
C ALA A 266 -23.64 -44.52 14.37
N GLU A 267 -24.65 -45.10 13.72
CA GLU A 267 -25.97 -44.46 13.55
C GLU A 267 -26.92 -44.74 14.72
N GLU A 268 -26.68 -45.78 15.53
CA GLU A 268 -27.60 -46.16 16.62
C GLU A 268 -27.34 -45.43 17.97
N ALA A 269 -26.26 -44.63 18.06
CA ALA A 269 -25.84 -43.98 19.31
C ALA A 269 -26.18 -42.47 19.41
N LEU A 270 -26.90 -41.89 18.45
CA LEU A 270 -27.24 -40.46 18.43
C LEU A 270 -28.72 -40.25 18.74
N GLY A 271 -29.05 -40.21 20.04
CA GLY A 271 -30.35 -39.75 20.51
C GLY A 271 -30.49 -38.23 20.37
N ASP A 272 -31.67 -37.78 19.92
CA ASP A 272 -32.05 -36.42 19.51
C ASP A 272 -31.97 -35.32 20.61
N GLY A 273 -31.37 -35.60 21.76
CA GLY A 273 -31.29 -34.68 22.91
C GLY A 273 -29.89 -34.09 23.18
N ASP A 274 -28.86 -34.50 22.44
CA ASP A 274 -27.48 -34.38 22.92
C ASP A 274 -26.63 -33.36 22.12
N LEU A 275 -27.24 -32.33 21.54
CA LEU A 275 -26.55 -31.33 20.70
C LEU A 275 -26.15 -30.05 21.43
N GLU A 276 -26.62 -29.83 22.67
CA GLU A 276 -26.38 -28.55 23.38
C GLU A 276 -25.12 -28.53 24.28
N VAL A 277 -24.42 -29.66 24.45
CA VAL A 277 -23.21 -29.72 25.28
C VAL A 277 -21.96 -30.05 24.43
N PRO A 278 -20.92 -29.20 24.43
CA PRO A 278 -19.66 -29.46 23.72
C PRO A 278 -19.01 -30.79 24.14
N ALA A 279 -18.47 -31.52 23.14
CA ALA A 279 -17.99 -32.91 23.29
C ALA A 279 -16.95 -33.14 24.40
N PHE A 280 -16.21 -32.11 24.81
CA PHE A 280 -15.14 -32.22 25.82
C PHE A 280 -15.65 -32.27 27.28
N LEU A 281 -16.92 -31.94 27.54
CA LEU A 281 -17.51 -31.94 28.90
C LEU A 281 -18.24 -33.24 29.26
N ARG A 282 -18.42 -34.18 28.32
CA ARG A 282 -19.23 -35.40 28.52
C ARG A 282 -18.54 -36.53 29.31
N ARG A 283 -17.27 -36.37 29.70
CA ARG A 283 -16.43 -37.44 30.28
C ARG A 283 -15.90 -37.17 31.70
N GLN A 284 -16.58 -36.34 32.47
CA GLN A 284 -16.22 -36.09 33.89
C GLN A 284 -17.31 -36.51 34.90
N ALA A 285 -18.35 -37.20 34.46
CA ALA A 285 -19.37 -37.77 35.34
C ALA A 285 -19.57 -39.24 34.99
N ASP A 286 -18.54 -40.06 35.26
CA ASP A 286 -18.63 -41.50 35.50
C ASP A 286 -17.42 -41.92 36.36
#